data_AF-A0A9X3PVX2-F1
#
_entry.id   AF-A0A9X3PVX2-F1
#
_cell.length_a   1.000
_cell.length_b   1.000
_cell.length_c   1.000
_cell.angle_alpha   90.00
_cell.angle_beta   90.00
_cell.angle_gamma   90.00
#
_symmetry.space_group_name_H-M   'P 1'
#
loop_
_entity.id
_entity.type
_entity.pdbx_description
1 polymer ?
#
loop_
_entity_poly.entity_id
_entity_poly.type
_entity_poly.pdbx_seq_one_letter_code
_entity_poly.pdbx_strand_id
1 'polypeptide(L)'
;MPLLCTFVMNGVSRHLQSSLGSIPFTPAVQLYYAFDEALTELLEEGVPNRIQRYRRAAAMIRQQMQTLGLKPLLPPELQSNTITSYYLPGIRSWISVPAS
;
A
#
# COMPACT_ATOMS: atom_id res chain seq x y z
N MET A 1 5.59 -25.72 -28.41
CA MET A 1 5.63 -24.48 -27.62
C MET A 1 4.40 -23.56 -27.68
N PRO A 2 3.27 -23.83 -28.39
CA PRO A 2 2.09 -22.95 -28.30
C PRO A 2 1.13 -23.29 -27.13
N LEU A 3 1.24 -24.49 -26.55
CA LEU A 3 0.29 -25.00 -25.55
C LEU A 3 0.47 -24.40 -24.15
N LEU A 4 1.64 -23.86 -23.80
CA LEU A 4 1.87 -23.22 -22.49
C LEU A 4 1.19 -21.85 -22.41
N CYS A 5 1.06 -21.14 -23.54
CA CYS A 5 0.42 -19.83 -23.61
C CYS A 5 -1.10 -19.93 -23.41
N THR A 6 -1.71 -21.01 -23.91
CA THR A 6 -3.16 -21.26 -23.79
C THR A 6 -3.58 -21.65 -22.37
N PHE A 7 -2.71 -22.28 -21.56
CA PHE A 7 -3.08 -22.75 -20.22
C PHE A 7 -3.18 -21.60 -19.19
N VAL A 8 -2.24 -20.64 -19.23
CA VAL A 8 -2.28 -19.45 -18.35
C VAL A 8 -3.48 -18.55 -18.66
N MET A 9 -3.94 -18.54 -19.92
CA MET A 9 -5.04 -17.67 -20.37
C MET A 9 -6.46 -18.20 -20.07
N ASN A 10 -6.68 -19.49 -19.86
CA ASN A 10 -8.04 -20.07 -19.88
C ASN A 10 -8.79 -20.16 -18.54
N GLY A 11 -8.09 -20.23 -17.40
CA GLY A 11 -8.74 -20.36 -16.08
C GLY A 11 -9.27 -19.01 -15.54
N VAL A 12 -8.48 -17.96 -15.70
CA VAL A 12 -8.73 -16.63 -15.12
C VAL A 12 -9.54 -15.74 -16.05
N SER A 13 -9.35 -15.86 -17.37
CA SER A 13 -10.12 -15.07 -18.34
C SER A 13 -11.61 -15.24 -18.17
N ARG A 14 -12.10 -16.42 -17.77
CA ARG A 14 -13.54 -16.71 -17.74
C ARG A 14 -14.28 -15.95 -16.64
N HIS A 15 -13.69 -15.82 -15.45
CA HIS A 15 -14.24 -15.02 -14.35
C HIS A 15 -14.04 -13.51 -14.56
N LEU A 16 -12.93 -13.11 -15.19
CA LEU A 16 -12.68 -11.70 -15.51
C LEU A 16 -13.55 -11.20 -16.67
N GLN A 17 -13.81 -12.03 -17.68
CA GLN A 17 -14.61 -11.65 -18.86
C GLN A 17 -16.07 -11.38 -18.55
N SER A 18 -16.69 -12.08 -17.58
CA SER A 18 -18.08 -11.79 -17.20
C SER A 18 -18.22 -10.48 -16.43
N SER A 19 -17.16 -10.04 -15.75
CA SER A 19 -17.21 -8.90 -14.82
C SER A 19 -16.62 -7.61 -15.38
N LEU A 20 -15.69 -7.68 -16.36
CA LEU A 20 -14.91 -6.51 -16.82
C LEU A 20 -15.09 -6.15 -18.30
N GLY A 21 -15.91 -6.88 -19.05
CA GLY A 21 -15.95 -6.72 -20.51
C GLY A 21 -14.58 -7.04 -21.16
N SER A 22 -14.48 -6.82 -22.47
CA SER A 22 -13.25 -7.08 -23.21
C SER A 22 -12.17 -6.07 -22.80
N ILE A 23 -11.31 -6.45 -21.85
CA ILE A 23 -10.03 -5.76 -21.62
C ILE A 23 -9.22 -5.96 -22.91
N PRO A 24 -8.86 -4.89 -23.64
CA PRO A 24 -8.25 -5.02 -24.97
C PRO A 24 -6.79 -5.50 -24.93
N PHE A 25 -6.25 -5.84 -23.76
CA PHE A 25 -4.87 -6.24 -23.52
C PHE A 25 -4.77 -7.41 -22.56
N THR A 26 -3.59 -8.06 -22.52
CA THR A 26 -3.30 -9.14 -21.57
C THR A 26 -3.45 -8.63 -20.14
N PRO A 27 -4.44 -9.14 -19.37
CA PRO A 27 -4.63 -8.72 -17.99
C PRO A 27 -3.47 -9.24 -17.12
N ALA A 28 -3.16 -8.50 -16.05
CA ALA A 28 -2.21 -8.93 -15.04
C ALA A 28 -2.84 -10.00 -14.13
N VAL A 29 -3.01 -11.21 -14.66
CA VAL A 29 -3.70 -12.35 -14.04
C VAL A 29 -3.26 -12.59 -12.59
N GLN A 30 -1.97 -12.53 -12.32
CA GLN A 30 -1.40 -12.75 -10.99
C GLN A 30 -1.84 -11.67 -9.99
N LEU A 31 -2.00 -10.42 -10.43
CA LEU A 31 -2.49 -9.34 -9.57
C LEU A 31 -3.95 -9.52 -9.20
N TYR A 32 -4.78 -10.07 -10.10
CA TYR A 32 -6.18 -10.34 -9.78
C TYR A 32 -6.33 -11.40 -8.69
N TYR A 33 -5.56 -12.49 -8.76
CA TYR A 33 -5.56 -13.49 -7.69
C TYR A 33 -5.05 -12.92 -6.37
N ALA A 34 -3.95 -12.15 -6.40
CA ALA A 34 -3.45 -11.50 -5.20
C ALA A 34 -4.45 -10.50 -4.60
N PHE A 35 -5.22 -9.81 -5.45
CA PHE A 35 -6.24 -8.86 -5.02
C PHE A 35 -7.46 -9.57 -4.40
N ASP A 36 -7.92 -10.67 -5.00
CA ASP A 36 -9.00 -11.50 -4.45
C ASP A 36 -8.67 -12.04 -3.06
N GLU A 37 -7.44 -12.55 -2.89
CA GLU A 37 -6.95 -12.99 -1.59
C GLU A 37 -6.86 -11.83 -0.58
N ALA A 38 -6.33 -10.67 -0.99
CA ALA A 38 -6.24 -9.50 -0.13
C ALA A 38 -7.62 -8.97 0.32
N LEU A 39 -8.65 -9.14 -0.52
CA LEU A 39 -10.04 -8.82 -0.15
C LEU A 39 -10.59 -9.84 0.84
N THR A 40 -10.31 -11.14 0.65
CA THR A 40 -10.69 -12.20 1.59
C THR A 40 -10.09 -11.92 2.97
N GLU A 41 -8.78 -11.68 3.05
CA GLU A 41 -8.11 -11.32 4.31
C GLU A 41 -8.69 -10.04 4.95
N LEU A 42 -9.07 -9.04 4.14
CA LEU A 42 -9.70 -7.81 4.63
C LEU A 42 -11.08 -8.06 5.24
N LEU A 43 -11.87 -8.94 4.63
CA LEU A 43 -13.21 -9.30 5.11
C LEU A 43 -13.13 -10.15 6.38
N GLU A 44 -12.17 -11.08 6.45
CA GLU A 44 -11.90 -11.89 7.65
C GLU A 44 -11.44 -11.02 8.83
N GLU A 45 -10.51 -10.10 8.61
CA GLU A 45 -10.06 -9.16 9.65
C GLU A 45 -11.16 -8.16 10.02
N GLY A 46 -11.83 -7.59 9.01
CA GLY A 46 -12.80 -6.51 9.13
C GLY A 46 -12.17 -5.11 9.14
N VAL A 47 -12.80 -4.17 8.43
CA VAL A 47 -12.34 -2.76 8.31
C VAL A 47 -12.14 -2.08 9.68
N PRO A 48 -13.05 -2.19 10.67
CA PRO A 48 -12.85 -1.55 11.98
C PRO A 48 -11.63 -2.08 12.73
N ASN A 49 -11.38 -3.39 12.66
CA ASN A 49 -10.24 -4.03 13.30
C ASN A 49 -8.92 -3.61 12.64
N ARG A 50 -8.89 -3.55 11.31
CA ARG A 50 -7.75 -3.04 10.53
C ARG A 50 -7.42 -1.59 10.88
N ILE A 51 -8.44 -0.73 10.98
CA ILE A 51 -8.27 0.67 11.43
C ILE A 51 -7.71 0.73 12.85
N GLN A 52 -8.23 -0.09 13.77
CA GLN A 52 -7.73 -0.13 15.15
C GLN A 52 -6.28 -0.62 15.23
N ARG A 53 -5.92 -1.61 14.43
CA ARG A 53 -4.54 -2.11 14.31
C ARG A 53 -3.59 -1.01 13.82
N TYR A 54 -3.94 -0.30 12.75
CA TYR A 54 -3.13 0.82 12.27
C TYR A 54 -3.03 1.96 13.28
N ARG A 55 -4.12 2.28 13.99
CA ARG A 55 -4.08 3.28 15.08
C ARG A 55 -3.07 2.91 16.17
N ARG A 56 -3.05 1.64 16.61
CA ARG A 56 -2.10 1.14 17.61
C ARG A 56 -0.66 1.25 17.10
N ALA A 57 -0.40 0.77 15.88
CA ALA A 57 0.93 0.84 15.28
C ALA A 57 1.43 2.28 15.14
N ALA A 58 0.58 3.19 14.65
CA ALA A 58 0.92 4.59 14.49
C ALA A 58 1.18 5.29 15.83
N ALA A 59 0.40 4.98 16.88
CA ALA A 59 0.63 5.50 18.22
C ALA A 59 2.00 5.06 18.78
N MET A 60 2.37 3.78 18.61
CA MET A 60 3.68 3.28 19.04
C MET A 60 4.82 3.99 18.31
N ILE A 61 4.73 4.12 16.98
CA ILE A 61 5.74 4.83 16.19
C ILE A 61 5.88 6.27 16.67
N ARG A 62 4.76 6.98 16.86
CA ARG A 62 4.78 8.38 17.30
C ARG A 62 5.39 8.57 18.67
N GLN A 63 5.10 7.68 19.61
CA GLN A 63 5.72 7.69 20.92
C GLN A 63 7.24 7.53 20.81
N GLN A 64 7.73 6.59 20.00
CA GLN A 64 9.17 6.41 19.81
C GLN A 64 9.84 7.58 19.09
N MET A 65 9.18 8.19 18.11
CA MET A 65 9.73 9.37 17.44
C MET A 65 9.81 10.58 18.39
N GLN A 66 8.88 10.67 19.34
CA GLN A 66 8.92 11.70 20.39
C GLN A 66 10.09 11.48 21.36
N THR A 67 10.41 10.23 21.74
CA THR A 67 11.58 9.94 22.59
C THR A 67 12.90 10.24 21.88
N LEU A 68 12.92 10.12 20.54
CA LEU A 68 14.04 10.55 19.69
C LEU A 68 14.12 12.07 19.48
N GLY A 69 13.16 12.85 20.01
CA GLY A 69 13.14 14.31 19.87
C GLY A 69 12.75 14.81 18.48
N LEU A 70 12.13 13.96 17.63
CA LEU A 70 11.71 14.35 16.29
C LEU A 70 10.40 15.13 16.33
N LYS A 71 10.37 16.25 15.59
CA LYS A 71 9.19 17.13 15.51
C LYS A 71 8.24 16.62 14.41
N PRO A 72 6.97 16.29 14.73
CA PRO A 72 5.97 15.94 13.72
C PRO A 72 5.64 17.14 12.83
N LEU A 73 5.33 16.87 11.57
CA LEU A 73 4.96 17.90 10.59
C LEU A 73 3.55 18.46 10.85
N LEU A 74 2.62 17.57 11.21
CA LEU A 74 1.20 17.87 11.40
C LEU A 74 0.81 17.76 12.88
N PRO A 75 -0.19 18.54 13.33
CA PRO A 75 -0.77 18.37 14.67
C PRO A 75 -1.56 17.06 14.78
N PRO A 76 -1.76 16.50 15.99
CA PRO A 76 -2.31 15.15 16.19
C PRO A 76 -3.65 14.88 15.50
N GLU A 77 -4.51 15.90 15.40
CA GLU A 77 -5.87 15.82 14.85
C GLU A 77 -5.88 15.59 13.33
N LEU A 78 -4.79 15.96 12.65
CA LEU A 78 -4.63 15.84 11.20
C LEU A 78 -3.74 14.65 10.80
N GLN A 79 -3.27 13.85 11.76
CA GLN A 79 -2.36 12.74 11.48
C GLN A 79 -3.11 11.50 11.01
N SER A 80 -2.60 10.89 9.93
CA SER A 80 -3.08 9.60 9.47
C SER A 80 -2.60 8.46 10.38
N ASN A 81 -3.30 7.32 10.32
CA ASN A 81 -2.87 6.07 10.95
C ASN A 81 -1.90 5.28 10.05
N THR A 82 -1.80 5.60 8.76
CA THR A 82 -0.98 4.86 7.80
C THR A 82 0.35 5.53 7.50
N ILE A 83 0.42 6.86 7.62
CA ILE A 83 1.62 7.64 7.32
C ILE A 83 1.81 8.72 8.37
N THR A 84 3.04 8.88 8.85
CA THR A 84 3.43 9.95 9.78
C THR A 84 4.65 10.66 9.21
N SER A 85 4.59 12.00 9.16
CA SER A 85 5.65 12.84 8.60
C SER A 85 6.34 13.64 9.70
N TYR A 86 7.66 13.75 9.62
CA TYR A 86 8.50 14.46 10.57
C TYR A 86 9.41 15.45 9.84
N TYR A 87 9.83 16.50 10.54
CA TYR A 87 10.91 17.35 10.07
C TYR A 87 12.23 16.59 10.12
N LEU A 88 12.98 16.63 9.02
CA LEU A 88 14.32 16.06 8.95
C LEU A 88 15.31 16.98 9.69
N PRO A 89 15.99 16.50 10.75
CA PRO A 89 16.98 17.32 11.44
C PRO A 89 18.25 17.48 10.61
N GLY A 90 18.76 18.72 10.49
CA GLY A 90 20.16 18.98 10.12
C GLY A 90 20.60 18.71 8.66
N ILE A 91 19.71 18.46 7.71
CA ILE A 91 20.12 18.22 6.31
C ILE A 91 20.06 19.47 5.44
N ARG A 92 21.21 19.78 4.83
CA ARG A 92 21.37 20.63 3.66
C ARG A 92 20.67 19.96 2.47
N SER A 93 19.68 20.63 1.89
CA SER A 93 19.00 20.12 0.69
C SER A 93 20.00 19.91 -0.45
N TRP A 94 19.70 19.02 -1.39
CA TRP A 94 20.54 18.77 -2.58
C TRP A 94 20.80 20.03 -3.41
N ILE A 95 19.94 21.04 -3.26
CA ILE A 95 20.06 22.38 -3.87
C ILE A 95 21.22 23.18 -3.27
N SER A 96 21.64 22.87 -2.04
CA SER A 96 22.69 23.59 -1.31
C SER A 96 24.09 23.00 -1.47
N VAL A 97 24.25 21.97 -2.31
CA VAL A 97 25.57 21.44 -2.71
C VAL A 97 26.04 22.29 -3.91
N PRO A 98 27.14 23.06 -3.80
CA PRO A 98 27.66 23.80 -4.94
C PRO A 98 28.04 22.83 -6.05
N ALA A 99 27.60 23.10 -7.29
CA ALA A 99 28.00 22.32 -8.45
C ALA A 99 29.53 22.41 -8.60
N SER A 100 30.19 21.26 -8.68
CA SER A 100 31.62 21.10 -8.95
C SER A 100 32.00 21.59 -10.34
#